data_AF-A0A1E7IVP9-F1
#
_entry.id   AF-A0A1E7IVP9-F1
#
_cell.length_a   1.000
_cell.length_b   1.000
_cell.length_c   1.000
_cell.angle_alpha   90.00
_cell.angle_beta   90.00
_cell.angle_gamma   90.00
#
_symmetry.space_group_name_H-M   'P 1'
#
loop_
_entity.id
_entity.type
_entity.pdbx_description
1 polymer ?
#
loop_
_entity_poly.entity_id
_entity_poly.type
_entity_poly.pdbx_seq_one_letter_code
_entity_poly.pdbx_strand_id
1 'polypeptide(L)'
;MGLEIGDIAASSGMSKAIFDELNIIMSPPLEGMPQEDMEKIRNSWRKLAFAIATGVIEHIKSNMDIYGIETRGDVNTTVQGNTGLSDPGSHLHNVNLAGEQSDVVFTQNNDGTGHVK
;
A
#
# COMPACT_ATOMS: atom_id res chain seq x y z
N MET A 1 8.60 -9.20 -4.12
CA MET A 1 9.31 -8.14 -4.85
C MET A 1 8.38 -6.95 -4.93
N GLY A 2 8.67 -5.87 -4.21
CA GLY A 2 7.87 -4.65 -4.30
C GLY A 2 7.98 -4.08 -5.71
N LEU A 3 6.87 -3.64 -6.29
CA LEU A 3 6.85 -2.91 -7.56
C LEU A 3 7.51 -1.55 -7.32
N GLU A 4 8.84 -1.52 -7.32
CA GLU A 4 9.57 -0.26 -7.34
C GLU A 4 9.32 0.41 -8.68
N ILE A 5 8.67 1.57 -8.64
CA ILE A 5 8.38 2.43 -9.80
C ILE A 5 9.66 2.70 -10.62
N GLY A 6 10.82 2.60 -9.96
CA GLY A 6 12.10 2.94 -10.53
C GLY A 6 12.25 4.45 -10.61
N ASP A 7 13.37 4.90 -11.15
CA ASP A 7 13.72 6.31 -11.29
C ASP A 7 13.76 6.74 -12.75
N ILE A 8 13.73 8.05 -12.98
CA ILE A 8 13.77 8.65 -14.33
C ILE A 8 15.07 8.40 -15.07
N ALA A 9 16.17 8.11 -14.36
CA ALA A 9 17.43 7.72 -15.00
C ALA A 9 17.45 6.22 -15.36
N ALA A 10 16.37 5.48 -15.06
CA ALA A 10 16.23 4.04 -15.25
C ALA A 10 17.37 3.25 -14.59
N SER A 11 17.79 3.67 -13.39
CA SER A 11 18.91 3.05 -12.67
C SER A 11 18.50 1.83 -11.83
N SER A 12 17.20 1.68 -11.54
CA SER A 12 16.63 0.64 -10.67
C SER A 12 15.18 0.28 -11.05
N GLY A 13 14.65 -0.76 -10.39
CA GLY A 13 13.24 -1.13 -10.48
C GLY A 13 12.74 -1.48 -11.88
N MET A 14 11.45 -1.24 -12.13
CA MET A 14 10.79 -1.57 -13.40
C MET A 14 11.27 -0.69 -14.56
N SER A 15 11.60 0.58 -14.31
CA SER A 15 12.10 1.48 -15.36
C SER A 15 13.45 1.00 -15.91
N LYS A 16 14.34 0.45 -15.08
CA LYS A 16 15.59 -0.18 -15.55
C LYS A 16 15.33 -1.39 -16.43
N ALA A 17 14.49 -2.31 -15.99
CA ALA A 17 14.21 -3.53 -16.74
C ALA A 17 13.66 -3.22 -18.15
N ILE A 18 12.77 -2.23 -18.25
CA ILE A 18 12.24 -1.77 -19.53
C ILE A 18 13.33 -1.09 -20.38
N PHE A 19 14.17 -0.25 -19.76
CA PHE A 19 15.28 0.40 -20.47
C PHE A 19 16.28 -0.61 -21.03
N ASP A 20 16.64 -1.64 -20.26
CA ASP A 20 17.59 -2.67 -20.67
C ASP A 20 17.06 -3.43 -21.91
N GLU A 21 15.78 -3.80 -21.92
CA GLU A 21 15.13 -4.43 -23.08
C GLU A 21 15.07 -3.51 -24.30
N LEU A 22 14.69 -2.24 -24.11
CA LEU A 22 14.72 -1.24 -25.18
C LEU A 22 16.12 -1.10 -25.77
N ASN A 23 17.14 -1.09 -24.90
CA ASN A 23 18.53 -0.96 -25.31
C ASN A 23 19.02 -2.20 -26.07
N ILE A 24 18.63 -3.42 -25.67
CA ILE A 24 18.97 -4.66 -26.39
C ILE A 24 18.36 -4.68 -27.79
N ILE A 25 17.08 -4.33 -27.91
CA ILE A 25 16.34 -4.43 -29.18
C ILE A 25 16.73 -3.31 -30.14
N MET A 26 16.90 -2.09 -29.62
CA MET A 26 17.02 -0.89 -30.45
C MET A 26 18.46 -0.40 -30.64
N SER A 27 19.45 -0.90 -29.89
CA SER A 27 20.87 -0.54 -30.13
C SER A 27 21.47 -1.10 -31.42
N PRO A 28 21.26 -2.38 -31.79
CA PRO A 28 21.89 -2.97 -32.98
C PRO A 28 21.67 -2.20 -34.30
N PRO A 29 20.46 -1.71 -34.65
CA PRO A 29 20.26 -0.94 -35.89
C PRO A 29 20.88 0.46 -35.86
N LEU A 30 21.41 0.90 -34.72
CA LEU A 30 21.98 2.22 -34.50
C LEU A 30 23.51 2.17 -34.36
N GLU A 31 24.12 0.99 -34.52
CA GLU A 31 25.57 0.83 -34.50
C GLU A 31 26.23 1.67 -35.61
N GLY A 32 27.13 2.56 -35.22
CA GLY A 32 27.82 3.49 -36.12
C GLY A 32 27.33 4.93 -36.06
N MET A 33 26.26 5.24 -35.30
CA MET A 33 25.89 6.63 -35.04
C MET A 33 26.92 7.35 -34.16
N PRO A 34 27.04 8.68 -34.30
CA PRO A 34 27.83 9.49 -33.39
C PRO A 34 27.40 9.27 -31.94
N GLN A 35 28.37 9.20 -31.04
CA GLN A 35 28.11 8.94 -29.62
C GLN A 35 27.16 9.97 -29.00
N GLU A 36 27.23 11.23 -29.42
CA GLU A 36 26.34 12.30 -28.95
C GLU A 36 24.85 12.01 -29.27
N ASP A 37 24.58 11.49 -30.47
CA ASP A 37 23.20 11.17 -30.87
C ASP A 37 22.71 9.90 -30.19
N MET A 38 23.60 8.92 -29.98
CA MET A 38 23.31 7.74 -29.16
C MET A 38 22.95 8.11 -27.71
N GLU A 39 23.60 9.11 -27.12
CA GLU A 39 23.26 9.59 -25.78
C GLU A 39 21.90 10.28 -25.73
N LYS A 40 21.55 11.09 -26.73
CA LYS A 40 20.21 11.71 -26.86
C LYS A 40 19.11 10.64 -26.98
N ILE A 41 19.38 9.58 -27.75
CA ILE A 41 18.46 8.45 -27.94
C ILE A 41 18.29 7.68 -26.63
N ARG A 42 19.38 7.30 -25.96
CA ARG A 42 19.33 6.62 -24.65
C ARG A 42 18.58 7.44 -23.61
N ASN A 43 18.77 8.76 -23.59
CA ASN A 43 18.00 9.65 -22.71
C ASN A 43 16.50 9.61 -23.01
N SER A 44 16.11 9.55 -24.28
CA SER A 44 14.71 9.39 -24.67
C SER A 44 14.15 8.03 -24.24
N TRP A 45 14.94 6.96 -24.34
CA TRP A 45 14.54 5.62 -23.89
C TRP A 45 14.35 5.54 -22.38
N ARG A 46 15.20 6.18 -21.58
CA ARG A 46 15.02 6.26 -20.12
C ARG A 46 13.70 6.92 -19.75
N LYS A 47 13.36 8.03 -20.43
CA LYS A 47 12.08 8.73 -20.23
C LYS A 47 10.88 7.85 -20.60
N LEU A 48 10.98 7.14 -21.74
CA LEU A 48 9.93 6.20 -22.16
C LEU A 48 9.77 5.07 -21.15
N ALA A 49 10.87 4.46 -20.70
CA ALA A 49 10.85 3.38 -19.74
C ALA A 49 10.23 3.81 -18.40
N PHE A 50 10.58 5.00 -17.92
CA PHE A 50 9.97 5.60 -16.72
C PHE A 50 8.46 5.84 -16.88
N ALA A 51 8.03 6.38 -18.04
CA ALA A 51 6.61 6.64 -18.29
C ALA A 51 5.80 5.33 -18.33
N ILE A 52 6.32 4.28 -18.98
CA ILE A 52 5.67 2.96 -19.01
C ILE A 52 5.59 2.37 -17.60
N ALA A 53 6.69 2.35 -16.85
CA ALA A 53 6.73 1.81 -15.49
C ALA A 53 5.73 2.52 -14.57
N THR A 54 5.67 3.85 -14.66
CA THR A 54 4.74 4.68 -13.89
C THR A 54 3.29 4.35 -14.26
N GLY A 55 2.96 4.35 -15.56
CA GLY A 55 1.60 4.07 -16.03
C GLY A 55 1.10 2.66 -15.65
N VAL A 56 1.98 1.65 -15.71
CA VAL A 56 1.64 0.28 -15.28
C VAL A 56 1.33 0.24 -13.79
N ILE A 57 2.14 0.90 -12.96
CA ILE A 57 1.93 0.89 -11.50
C ILE A 57 0.70 1.71 -11.11
N GLU A 58 0.46 2.84 -11.75
CA GLU A 58 -0.77 3.60 -11.56
C GLU A 58 -2.00 2.79 -11.95
N HIS A 59 -1.94 2.08 -13.09
CA HIS A 59 -3.02 1.20 -13.52
C HIS A 59 -3.26 0.07 -12.51
N ILE A 60 -2.21 -0.59 -12.05
CA ILE A 60 -2.28 -1.63 -11.02
C ILE A 60 -2.88 -1.05 -9.73
N LYS A 61 -2.39 0.10 -9.23
CA LYS A 61 -2.92 0.73 -8.01
C LYS A 61 -4.40 1.10 -8.12
N SER A 62 -4.83 1.53 -9.30
CA SER A 62 -6.20 2.02 -9.52
C SER A 62 -7.20 0.88 -9.72
N ASN A 63 -6.74 -0.32 -10.09
CA ASN A 63 -7.59 -1.46 -10.43
C ASN A 63 -7.33 -2.70 -9.55
N MET A 64 -6.39 -2.63 -8.62
CA MET A 64 -6.14 -3.72 -7.68
C MET A 64 -7.18 -3.67 -6.58
N ASP A 65 -8.12 -4.59 -6.62
CA ASP A 65 -8.97 -4.88 -5.47
C ASP A 65 -8.14 -5.62 -4.41
N ILE A 66 -7.85 -4.96 -3.31
CA ILE A 66 -7.17 -5.58 -2.17
C ILE A 66 -8.22 -6.28 -1.31
N TYR A 67 -8.31 -7.60 -1.44
CA TYR A 67 -9.20 -8.44 -0.62
C TYR A 67 -8.45 -9.05 0.56
N GLY A 68 -9.15 -9.25 1.69
CA GLY A 68 -8.67 -10.08 2.79
C GLY A 68 -7.68 -9.40 3.77
N ILE A 69 -7.68 -8.08 3.88
CA ILE A 69 -6.95 -7.40 4.96
C ILE A 69 -7.69 -7.70 6.28
N GLU A 70 -7.13 -8.62 7.07
CA GLU A 70 -7.53 -8.85 8.46
C GLU A 70 -6.51 -8.15 9.37
N THR A 71 -6.99 -7.17 10.14
CA THR A 71 -6.20 -6.53 11.19
C THR A 71 -6.70 -7.06 12.53
N ARG A 72 -5.80 -7.65 13.32
CA ARG A 72 -6.09 -8.13 14.67
C ARG A 72 -5.41 -7.22 15.67
N GLY A 73 -6.18 -6.73 16.64
CA GLY A 73 -5.67 -5.91 17.74
C GLY A 73 -6.54 -6.10 18.97
N ASP A 74 -5.90 -6.12 20.13
CA ASP A 74 -6.61 -6.14 21.41
C ASP A 74 -7.08 -4.72 21.74
N VAL A 75 -8.37 -4.56 22.02
CA VAL A 75 -8.94 -3.29 22.50
C VAL A 75 -9.12 -3.38 24.00
N ASN A 76 -8.21 -2.73 24.74
CA ASN A 76 -8.30 -2.62 26.20
C ASN A 76 -9.07 -1.35 26.58
N THR A 77 -10.17 -1.48 27.30
CA THR A 77 -10.94 -0.35 27.84
C THR A 77 -11.26 -0.56 29.31
N THR A 78 -11.22 0.53 30.08
CA THR A 78 -11.53 0.50 31.51
C THR A 78 -12.98 0.91 31.71
N VAL A 79 -13.79 0.01 32.27
CA VAL A 79 -15.16 0.34 32.68
C VAL A 79 -15.09 1.10 34.00
N GLN A 80 -15.48 2.39 33.98
CA GLN A 80 -15.61 3.20 35.18
C GLN A 80 -17.09 3.46 35.45
N GLY A 81 -17.58 3.06 36.62
CA GLY A 81 -18.97 3.30 37.03
C GLY A 81 -19.23 2.76 38.44
N ASN A 82 -20.10 3.44 39.20
CA ASN A 82 -20.48 3.02 40.54
C ASN A 82 -21.45 1.83 40.42
N THR A 83 -21.03 0.62 40.76
CA THR A 83 -21.97 -0.48 41.01
C THR A 83 -22.69 -0.17 42.31
N GLY A 84 -23.95 0.24 42.24
CA GLY A 84 -24.74 0.55 43.43
C GLY A 84 -24.82 -0.64 44.40
N LEU A 85 -25.04 -0.37 45.69
CA LEU A 85 -25.01 -1.35 46.80
C LEU A 85 -26.19 -2.36 46.81
N SER A 86 -26.93 -2.53 45.72
CA SER A 86 -28.13 -3.35 45.70
C SER A 86 -27.80 -4.80 45.32
N ASP A 87 -27.68 -5.66 46.34
CA ASP A 87 -27.66 -7.10 46.17
C ASP A 87 -29.09 -7.65 45.98
N PRO A 88 -29.36 -8.60 45.07
CA PRO A 88 -28.61 -9.00 43.88
C PRO A 88 -29.25 -8.36 42.64
N GLY A 89 -28.74 -7.20 42.22
CA GLY A 89 -29.20 -6.49 41.02
C GLY A 89 -28.28 -6.73 39.82
N SER A 90 -28.85 -7.05 38.66
CA SER A 90 -28.09 -7.00 37.40
C SER A 90 -27.71 -5.54 37.09
N HIS A 91 -26.42 -5.25 36.97
CA HIS A 91 -25.92 -3.93 36.56
C HIS A 91 -25.51 -3.93 35.09
N LEU A 92 -25.81 -2.85 34.37
CA LEU A 92 -25.41 -2.64 32.98
C LEU A 92 -24.44 -1.47 32.90
N HIS A 93 -23.28 -1.69 32.30
CA HIS A 93 -22.30 -0.64 32.00
C HIS A 93 -22.16 -0.52 30.49
N ASN A 94 -22.27 0.71 29.97
CA ASN A 94 -22.09 0.93 28.55
C ASN A 94 -20.61 1.14 28.23
N VAL A 95 -20.10 0.41 27.23
CA VAL A 95 -18.71 0.47 26.79
C VAL A 95 -18.71 0.86 25.32
N ASN A 96 -18.37 2.12 25.04
CA ASN A 96 -18.25 2.61 23.67
C ASN A 96 -16.78 2.51 23.22
N LEU A 97 -16.53 1.64 22.25
CA LEU A 97 -15.25 1.54 21.55
C LEU A 97 -15.44 2.09 20.14
N ALA A 98 -14.61 3.06 19.76
CA ALA A 98 -14.53 3.55 18.40
C ALA A 98 -13.10 3.33 17.90
N GLY A 99 -12.94 2.54 16.84
CA GLY A 99 -11.70 2.52 16.06
C GLY A 99 -11.79 3.61 15.00
N GLU A 100 -10.93 4.63 15.08
CA GLU A 100 -10.81 5.63 14.02
C GLU A 100 -9.65 5.25 13.09
N GLN A 101 -9.96 4.90 11.85
CA GLN A 101 -8.95 4.88 10.80
C GLN A 101 -9.55 5.34 9.47
N SER A 102 -8.81 6.20 8.78
CA SER A 102 -9.13 6.63 7.42
C SER A 102 -9.17 5.40 6.50
N ASP A 103 -10.20 5.31 5.66
CA ASP A 103 -10.30 4.38 4.53
C ASP A 103 -10.49 2.88 4.87
N VAL A 104 -10.76 2.54 6.14
CA VAL A 104 -11.09 1.15 6.55
C VAL A 104 -12.33 1.12 7.42
N VAL A 105 -13.34 0.37 7.00
CA VAL A 105 -14.54 0.10 7.81
C VAL A 105 -14.30 -1.15 8.65
N PHE A 106 -14.18 -0.97 9.95
CA PHE A 106 -14.12 -2.07 10.90
C PHE A 106 -15.53 -2.48 11.31
N THR A 107 -15.86 -3.77 11.18
CA THR A 107 -17.01 -4.36 11.85
C THR A 107 -16.51 -5.08 13.09
N GLN A 108 -16.56 -4.41 14.24
CA GLN A 108 -16.22 -5.03 15.51
C GLN A 108 -17.47 -5.74 16.06
N ASN A 109 -17.39 -7.06 16.20
CA ASN A 109 -18.38 -7.82 16.95
C ASN A 109 -17.82 -8.06 18.35
N ASN A 110 -18.36 -7.37 19.35
CA ASN A 110 -17.87 -7.46 20.72
C ASN A 110 -18.81 -8.34 21.54
N ASP A 111 -18.50 -9.64 21.61
CA ASP A 111 -19.17 -10.58 22.49
C ASP A 111 -18.29 -10.80 23.73
N GLY A 112 -18.67 -10.21 24.86
CA GLY A 112 -17.90 -10.32 26.11
C GLY A 112 -18.76 -10.18 27.37
N THR A 113 -18.48 -10.98 28.38
CA THR A 113 -19.04 -10.86 29.73
C THR A 113 -17.91 -10.53 30.71
N GLY A 114 -18.11 -9.48 31.52
CA GLY A 114 -17.17 -9.08 32.58
C GLY A 114 -17.82 -9.24 33.95
N HIS A 115 -17.01 -9.62 34.95
CA HIS A 115 -17.43 -9.62 36.35
C HIS A 115 -16.82 -8.41 37.05
N VAL A 116 -17.63 -7.63 37.77
CA VAL A 116 -17.16 -6.56 38.65
C VAL A 116 -16.75 -7.19 39.99
N LYS A 117 -15.59 -6.82 40.53
CA LYS A 117 -15.12 -7.17 41.88
C LYS A 117 -14.76 -5.91 42.65
#